data_AF-A0A924BZA6-F1
#
_entry.id   AF-A0A924BZA6-F1
#
_cell.length_a   1.000
_cell.length_b   1.000
_cell.length_c   1.000
_cell.angle_alpha   90.00
_cell.angle_beta   90.00
_cell.angle_gamma   90.00
#
_symmetry.space_group_name_H-M   'P 1'
#
loop_
_entity.id
_entity.type
_entity.pdbx_description
1 polymer ?
#
loop_
_entity_poly.entity_id
_entity_poly.type
_entity_poly.pdbx_seq_one_letter_code
_entity_poly.pdbx_strand_id
1 'polypeptide(L)'
;MRYELHGTTMQTLAIDLSRGETIYSQTASMAWMTENVTMDTHTGGGLLAGLKRAIAGGGLFVTEFTAEADAHIAFASRFPGQIIPVTLAPGQSLICRKETFLVAEKSVTLDIAFQQRLGAGFFAGEGFVMQRVTGPGTVFLDLSGEVVEKTLASREKLLVHAGHIGMQEPSVGIDIRMVRGFRNVLFGG
;
A
#
# COMPACT_ATOMS: atom_id res chain seq x y z
N MET A 1 0.31 -4.03 -19.33
CA MET A 1 -0.57 -3.09 -18.61
C MET A 1 -0.29 -1.63 -18.98
N ARG A 2 -1.32 -0.87 -19.37
CA ARG A 2 -1.28 0.59 -19.59
C ARG A 2 -2.11 1.26 -18.50
N TYR A 3 -1.69 2.42 -18.00
CA TYR A 3 -2.43 3.15 -16.98
C TYR A 3 -2.48 4.65 -17.28
N GLU A 4 -3.49 5.32 -16.70
CA GLU A 4 -3.66 6.77 -16.72
C GLU A 4 -4.07 7.25 -15.33
N LEU A 5 -3.50 8.39 -14.91
CA LEU A 5 -3.89 9.09 -13.69
C LEU A 5 -4.75 10.29 -14.06
N HIS A 6 -5.94 10.38 -13.48
CA HIS A 6 -6.83 11.52 -13.65
C HIS A 6 -6.96 12.30 -12.36
N GLY A 7 -7.28 13.60 -12.48
CA GLY A 7 -7.47 14.48 -11.34
C GLY A 7 -6.17 15.08 -10.79
N THR A 8 -6.32 16.05 -9.91
CA THR A 8 -5.21 16.80 -9.30
C THR A 8 -5.19 16.64 -7.78
N THR A 9 -6.33 16.93 -7.14
CA THR A 9 -6.47 16.86 -5.67
C THR A 9 -7.00 15.50 -5.19
N MET A 10 -7.95 14.93 -5.93
CA MET A 10 -8.46 13.59 -5.70
C MET A 10 -8.22 12.79 -6.97
N GLN A 11 -7.14 12.02 -6.98
CA GLN A 11 -6.74 11.29 -8.16
C GLN A 11 -7.55 9.99 -8.30
N THR A 12 -7.76 9.60 -9.55
CA THR A 12 -8.18 8.23 -9.90
C THR A 12 -7.12 7.60 -10.78
N LEU A 13 -6.95 6.30 -10.65
CA LEU A 13 -6.07 5.48 -11.46
C LEU A 13 -6.94 4.61 -12.36
N ALA A 14 -6.79 4.77 -13.67
CA ALA A 14 -7.41 3.95 -14.68
C ALA A 14 -6.38 2.99 -15.28
N ILE A 15 -6.72 1.72 -15.44
CA ILE A 15 -5.83 0.67 -15.94
C ILE A 15 -6.53 -0.10 -17.04
N ASP A 16 -5.86 -0.21 -18.18
CA ASP A 16 -6.25 -1.11 -19.26
C ASP A 16 -5.52 -2.44 -19.12
N LEU A 17 -6.32 -3.51 -19.12
CA LEU A 17 -5.88 -4.89 -19.01
C LEU A 17 -6.15 -5.62 -20.32
N SER A 18 -5.15 -6.34 -20.81
CA SER A 18 -5.31 -7.29 -21.91
C SER A 18 -5.86 -8.61 -21.36
N ARG A 19 -6.46 -9.43 -22.23
CA ARG A 19 -6.90 -10.79 -21.85
C ARG A 19 -5.82 -11.55 -21.06
N GLY A 20 -6.19 -12.05 -19.89
CA GLY A 20 -5.35 -12.84 -18.99
C GLY A 20 -4.45 -12.03 -18.07
N GLU A 21 -4.39 -10.69 -18.20
CA GLU A 21 -3.69 -9.86 -17.21
C GLU A 21 -4.48 -9.84 -15.89
N THR A 22 -3.74 -9.97 -14.79
CA THR A 22 -4.28 -9.91 -13.43
C THR A 22 -3.56 -8.82 -12.63
N ILE A 23 -4.35 -8.02 -11.93
CA ILE A 23 -3.88 -7.09 -10.90
C ILE A 23 -4.53 -7.45 -9.57
N TYR A 24 -3.95 -7.03 -8.46
CA TYR A 24 -4.54 -7.27 -7.15
C TYR A 24 -4.47 -6.05 -6.23
N SER A 25 -5.46 -5.94 -5.35
CA SER A 25 -5.56 -4.89 -4.34
C SER A 25 -5.76 -5.49 -2.94
N GLN A 26 -5.30 -4.77 -1.92
CA GLN A 26 -5.63 -5.03 -0.50
C GLN A 26 -6.66 -4.04 0.04
N THR A 27 -7.12 -3.10 -0.78
CA THR A 27 -8.00 -2.00 -0.37
C THR A 27 -9.35 -2.09 -1.06
N ALA A 28 -10.39 -1.59 -0.38
CA ALA A 28 -11.72 -1.43 -0.96
C ALA A 28 -11.81 -0.12 -1.78
N SER A 29 -10.86 0.09 -2.70
CA SER A 29 -10.69 1.35 -3.45
C SER A 29 -11.00 1.22 -4.94
N MET A 30 -11.46 0.05 -5.39
CA MET A 30 -11.99 -0.12 -6.75
C MET A 30 -13.22 0.78 -6.94
N ALA A 31 -13.22 1.55 -8.02
CA ALA A 31 -14.25 2.53 -8.32
C ALA A 31 -15.23 2.01 -9.38
N TRP A 32 -14.72 1.60 -10.55
CA TRP A 32 -15.52 0.98 -11.61
C TRP A 32 -14.67 0.03 -12.46
N MET A 33 -15.33 -0.88 -13.17
CA MET A 33 -14.69 -1.77 -14.14
C MET A 33 -15.66 -2.13 -15.27
N THR A 34 -15.12 -2.52 -16.43
CA THR A 34 -15.91 -3.13 -17.52
C THR A 34 -16.38 -4.54 -17.15
N GLU A 35 -17.40 -5.05 -17.82
CA GLU A 35 -17.96 -6.40 -17.60
C GLU A 35 -16.95 -7.55 -17.83
N ASN A 36 -15.88 -7.30 -18.59
CA ASN A 36 -14.84 -8.29 -18.90
C ASN A 36 -13.85 -8.54 -17.76
N VAL A 37 -14.05 -7.96 -16.57
CA VAL A 37 -13.19 -8.16 -15.39
C VAL A 37 -13.88 -9.10 -14.41
N THR A 38 -13.24 -10.23 -14.12
CA THR A 38 -13.63 -11.15 -13.05
C THR A 38 -12.93 -10.74 -11.76
N MET A 39 -13.69 -10.69 -10.65
CA MET A 39 -13.20 -10.36 -9.33
C MET A 39 -13.19 -11.60 -8.42
N ASP A 40 -12.04 -11.94 -7.84
CA ASP A 40 -11.91 -13.00 -6.84
C ASP A 40 -11.33 -12.42 -5.54
N THR A 41 -12.10 -12.45 -4.46
CA THR A 41 -11.66 -11.99 -3.14
C THR A 41 -11.41 -13.17 -2.25
N HIS A 42 -10.16 -13.35 -1.87
CA HIS A 42 -9.73 -14.49 -1.09
C HIS A 42 -8.62 -14.09 -0.13
N THR A 43 -8.33 -15.00 0.77
CA THR A 43 -7.28 -14.84 1.77
C THR A 43 -5.88 -15.10 1.23
N GLY A 44 -5.71 -15.26 -0.09
CA GLY A 44 -4.46 -15.61 -0.78
C GLY A 44 -3.76 -16.88 -0.29
N GLY A 45 -4.52 -18.00 -0.22
CA GLY A 45 -4.01 -19.32 0.18
C GLY A 45 -4.97 -20.15 1.06
N GLY A 46 -6.25 -19.79 1.13
CA GLY A 46 -7.25 -20.43 2.00
C GLY A 46 -7.35 -19.80 3.40
N LEU A 47 -8.39 -20.14 4.17
CA LEU A 47 -8.72 -19.47 5.45
C LEU A 47 -7.55 -19.47 6.45
N LEU A 48 -6.80 -20.56 6.53
CA LEU A 48 -5.68 -20.70 7.46
C LEU A 48 -4.46 -19.83 7.07
N ALA A 49 -4.17 -19.71 5.77
CA ALA A 49 -3.11 -18.83 5.28
C ALA A 49 -3.49 -17.36 5.47
N GLY A 50 -4.75 -17.01 5.21
CA GLY A 50 -5.32 -15.69 5.53
C GLY A 50 -5.19 -15.31 6.97
N LEU A 51 -5.60 -16.22 7.86
CA LEU A 51 -5.52 -16.00 9.30
C LEU A 51 -4.07 -15.86 9.76
N LYS A 52 -3.13 -16.66 9.23
CA LYS A 52 -1.70 -16.50 9.52
C LYS A 52 -1.18 -15.12 9.08
N ARG A 53 -1.56 -14.63 7.88
CA ARG A 53 -1.18 -13.29 7.43
C ARG A 53 -1.80 -12.19 8.28
N ALA A 54 -3.08 -12.31 8.62
CA ALA A 54 -3.75 -11.36 9.50
C ALA A 54 -3.10 -11.30 10.89
N ILE A 55 -2.77 -12.47 11.47
CA ILE A 55 -2.02 -12.56 12.73
C ILE A 55 -0.61 -11.96 12.59
N ALA A 56 0.03 -12.15 11.44
CA ALA A 56 1.33 -11.55 11.14
C ALA A 56 1.26 -10.04 10.88
N GLY A 57 0.07 -9.42 10.77
CA GLY A 57 -0.11 -7.98 10.51
C GLY A 57 -0.46 -7.61 9.06
N GLY A 58 -0.50 -8.58 8.15
CA GLY A 58 -0.95 -8.40 6.77
C GLY A 58 -2.46 -8.23 6.63
N GLY A 59 -2.95 -7.86 5.45
CA GLY A 59 -4.37 -7.83 5.15
C GLY A 59 -4.96 -9.26 5.16
N LEU A 60 -6.15 -9.42 5.77
CA LEU A 60 -6.87 -10.70 5.82
C LEU A 60 -7.35 -11.12 4.42
N PHE A 61 -7.67 -10.14 3.56
CA PHE A 61 -8.21 -10.36 2.23
C PHE A 61 -7.39 -9.64 1.17
N VAL A 62 -7.27 -10.27 0.01
CA VAL A 62 -6.75 -9.71 -1.24
C VAL A 62 -7.84 -9.92 -2.28
N THR A 63 -8.04 -8.91 -3.12
CA THR A 63 -8.94 -9.01 -4.26
C THR A 63 -8.11 -9.00 -5.54
N GLU A 64 -8.26 -10.04 -6.34
CA GLU A 64 -7.67 -10.19 -7.66
C GLU A 64 -8.69 -9.81 -8.73
N PHE A 65 -8.24 -9.05 -9.73
CA PHE A 65 -9.02 -8.60 -10.87
C PHE A 65 -8.34 -9.16 -12.12
N THR A 66 -9.03 -10.07 -12.81
CA THR A 66 -8.50 -10.75 -14.00
C THR A 66 -9.35 -10.41 -15.20
N ALA A 67 -8.71 -10.03 -16.31
CA ALA A 67 -9.38 -9.66 -17.54
C ALA A 67 -9.66 -10.88 -18.43
N GLU A 68 -10.92 -11.16 -18.74
CA GLU A 68 -11.33 -12.26 -19.65
C GLU A 68 -11.19 -11.87 -21.14
N ALA A 69 -11.19 -10.58 -21.41
CA ALA A 69 -10.92 -9.93 -22.69
C ALA A 69 -10.26 -8.58 -22.42
N ASP A 70 -10.03 -7.77 -23.45
CA ASP A 70 -9.59 -6.40 -23.22
C ASP A 70 -10.61 -5.68 -22.31
N ALA A 71 -10.10 -5.13 -21.23
CA ALA A 71 -10.89 -4.66 -20.11
C ALA A 71 -10.28 -3.39 -19.51
N HIS A 72 -11.13 -2.65 -18.81
CA HIS A 72 -10.75 -1.41 -18.14
C HIS A 72 -11.22 -1.45 -16.68
N ILE A 73 -10.37 -1.03 -15.77
CA ILE A 73 -10.65 -0.95 -14.33
C ILE A 73 -10.07 0.33 -13.75
N ALA A 74 -10.80 0.96 -12.84
CA ALA A 74 -10.35 2.16 -12.16
C ALA A 74 -10.40 2.03 -10.63
N PHE A 75 -9.48 2.72 -9.99
CA PHE A 75 -9.37 2.88 -8.54
C PHE A 75 -9.42 4.36 -8.19
N ALA A 76 -10.01 4.71 -7.05
CA ALA A 76 -10.11 6.08 -6.59
C ALA A 76 -9.44 6.26 -5.23
N SER A 77 -8.73 7.38 -5.04
CA SER A 77 -8.16 7.73 -3.74
C SER A 77 -9.24 7.93 -2.69
N ARG A 78 -8.99 7.45 -1.47
CA ARG A 78 -9.94 7.58 -0.36
C ARG A 78 -9.97 8.99 0.23
N PHE A 79 -8.83 9.67 0.18
CA PHE A 79 -8.63 11.01 0.70
C PHE A 79 -7.95 11.87 -0.38
N PRO A 80 -8.02 13.21 -0.29
CA PRO A 80 -7.20 14.08 -1.12
C PRO A 80 -5.72 13.70 -1.01
N GLY A 81 -5.05 13.58 -2.14
CA GLY A 81 -3.73 12.97 -2.20
C GLY A 81 -3.23 12.69 -3.61
N GLN A 82 -2.15 11.91 -3.67
CA GLN A 82 -1.47 11.55 -4.91
C GLN A 82 -1.33 10.02 -5.03
N ILE A 83 -1.60 9.50 -6.22
CA ILE A 83 -1.33 8.11 -6.58
C ILE A 83 0.05 8.06 -7.25
N ILE A 84 0.98 7.32 -6.63
CA ILE A 84 2.36 7.21 -7.09
C ILE A 84 2.58 5.84 -7.75
N PRO A 85 2.82 5.78 -9.08
CA PRO A 85 3.23 4.55 -9.74
C PRO A 85 4.72 4.30 -9.51
N VAL A 86 5.08 3.07 -9.14
CA VAL A 86 6.46 2.64 -8.99
C VAL A 86 6.68 1.33 -9.73
N THR A 87 7.52 1.35 -10.76
CA THR A 87 7.95 0.15 -11.49
C THR A 87 9.18 -0.44 -10.82
N LEU A 88 9.08 -1.70 -10.40
CA LEU A 88 10.15 -2.44 -9.74
C LEU A 88 10.74 -3.48 -10.69
N ALA A 89 12.06 -3.49 -10.82
CA ALA A 89 12.78 -4.58 -11.48
C ALA A 89 12.69 -5.89 -10.66
N PRO A 90 13.01 -7.06 -11.24
CA PRO A 90 13.07 -8.31 -10.49
C PRO A 90 13.99 -8.19 -9.25
N GLY A 91 13.45 -8.45 -8.07
CA GLY A 91 14.18 -8.35 -6.80
C GLY A 91 14.38 -6.93 -6.25
N GLN A 92 14.03 -5.88 -7.01
CA GLN A 92 13.98 -4.52 -6.47
C GLN A 92 12.80 -4.40 -5.51
N SER A 93 13.00 -3.70 -4.39
CA SER A 93 11.93 -3.48 -3.42
C SER A 93 11.87 -2.06 -2.89
N LEU A 94 10.69 -1.69 -2.42
CA LEU A 94 10.43 -0.52 -1.59
C LEU A 94 9.73 -0.96 -0.31
N ILE A 95 9.64 -0.05 0.66
CA ILE A 95 8.85 -0.26 1.88
C ILE A 95 7.78 0.81 1.94
N CYS A 96 6.51 0.43 2.09
CA CYS A 96 5.38 1.35 2.22
C CYS A 96 4.50 0.99 3.42
N ARG A 97 3.63 1.89 3.85
CA ARG A 97 2.59 1.53 4.83
C ARG A 97 1.55 0.62 4.18
N LYS A 98 1.01 -0.32 4.95
CA LYS A 98 -0.08 -1.22 4.49
C LYS A 98 -1.25 -0.43 3.91
N GLU A 99 -1.61 0.69 4.53
CA GLU A 99 -2.75 1.52 4.13
C GLU A 99 -2.51 2.30 2.83
N THR A 100 -1.25 2.43 2.39
CA THR A 100 -0.90 3.16 1.16
C THR A 100 -0.89 2.28 -0.08
N PHE A 101 -0.92 0.94 0.08
CA PHE A 101 -0.96 0.03 -1.05
C PHE A 101 -2.31 0.11 -1.77
N LEU A 102 -2.34 0.60 -3.01
CA LEU A 102 -3.57 0.73 -3.78
C LEU A 102 -3.82 -0.53 -4.62
N VAL A 103 -2.94 -0.81 -5.57
CA VAL A 103 -3.05 -1.95 -6.50
C VAL A 103 -1.67 -2.27 -7.07
N ALA A 104 -1.42 -3.53 -7.44
CA ALA A 104 -0.20 -3.93 -8.13
C ALA A 104 -0.45 -5.01 -9.17
N GLU A 105 0.48 -5.14 -10.11
CA GLU A 105 0.58 -6.31 -11.00
C GLU A 105 0.77 -7.59 -10.18
N LYS A 106 0.19 -8.71 -10.65
CA LYS A 106 0.22 -10.01 -9.96
C LYS A 106 1.62 -10.55 -9.63
N SER A 107 2.65 -10.14 -10.37
CA SER A 107 4.04 -10.54 -10.15
C SER A 107 4.72 -9.82 -8.98
N VAL A 108 4.14 -8.73 -8.48
CA VAL A 108 4.61 -8.01 -7.30
C VAL A 108 4.26 -8.80 -6.04
N THR A 109 5.21 -8.93 -5.11
CA THR A 109 5.00 -9.62 -3.83
C THR A 109 5.00 -8.66 -2.66
N LEU A 110 4.25 -9.02 -1.62
CA LEU A 110 4.15 -8.27 -0.37
C LEU A 110 4.62 -9.12 0.81
N ASP A 111 5.57 -8.60 1.56
CA ASP A 111 6.03 -9.14 2.83
C ASP A 111 5.93 -8.08 3.92
N ILE A 112 6.03 -8.49 5.19
CA ILE A 112 6.02 -7.56 6.31
C ILE A 112 7.45 -7.11 6.57
N ALA A 113 7.71 -5.82 6.37
CA ALA A 113 9.02 -5.22 6.62
C ALA A 113 9.20 -4.87 8.10
N PHE A 114 8.15 -4.36 8.72
CA PHE A 114 8.16 -3.90 10.10
C PHE A 114 6.73 -3.93 10.65
N GLN A 115 6.58 -4.39 11.89
CA GLN A 115 5.33 -4.30 12.62
C GLN A 115 5.61 -3.91 14.08
N GLN A 116 4.96 -2.86 14.56
CA GLN A 116 4.98 -2.48 15.97
C GLN A 116 3.56 -2.29 16.48
N ARG A 117 3.17 -3.11 17.45
CA ARG A 117 1.87 -2.98 18.13
C ARG A 117 1.94 -1.82 19.11
N LEU A 118 1.17 -0.77 18.87
CA LEU A 118 1.19 0.47 19.68
C LEU A 118 0.07 0.53 20.73
N GLY A 119 -0.47 -0.62 21.15
CA GLY A 119 -1.62 -0.70 22.05
C GLY A 119 -2.95 -0.44 21.34
N ALA A 120 -4.07 -0.56 22.07
CA ALA A 120 -5.41 -0.30 21.55
C ALA A 120 -5.66 1.21 21.46
N GLY A 121 -5.43 1.80 20.28
CA GLY A 121 -5.56 3.24 20.01
C GLY A 121 -5.65 3.53 18.50
N PHE A 122 -5.10 4.67 18.06
CA PHE A 122 -5.18 5.27 16.70
C PHE A 122 -4.99 4.30 15.50
N PHE A 123 -4.33 3.15 15.70
CA PHE A 123 -4.02 2.15 14.65
C PHE A 123 -4.93 0.91 14.68
N ALA A 124 -6.19 1.06 15.12
CA ALA A 124 -7.23 0.02 15.07
C ALA A 124 -6.82 -1.38 15.64
N GLY A 125 -5.86 -1.41 16.57
CA GLY A 125 -5.37 -2.63 17.21
C GLY A 125 -4.34 -3.46 16.42
N GLU A 126 -4.18 -3.23 15.11
CA GLU A 126 -3.14 -3.89 14.29
C GLU A 126 -1.75 -3.28 14.50
N GLY A 127 -1.72 -2.00 14.92
CA GLY A 127 -0.49 -1.25 15.13
C GLY A 127 0.06 -0.64 13.84
N PHE A 128 1.32 -0.22 13.88
CA PHE A 128 1.99 0.35 12.71
C PHE A 128 2.62 -0.78 11.88
N VAL A 129 2.13 -0.97 10.65
CA VAL A 129 2.59 -2.03 9.74
C VAL A 129 3.18 -1.41 8.48
N MET A 130 4.45 -1.73 8.22
CA MET A 130 5.11 -1.45 6.95
C MET A 130 5.26 -2.76 6.16
N GLN A 131 4.94 -2.69 4.88
CA GLN A 131 5.08 -3.79 3.94
C GLN A 131 6.29 -3.55 3.04
N ARG A 132 7.06 -4.62 2.79
CA ARG A 132 8.03 -4.68 1.71
C ARG A 132 7.29 -5.07 0.44
N VAL A 133 7.40 -4.24 -0.59
CA VAL A 133 6.86 -4.50 -1.93
C VAL A 133 8.03 -4.85 -2.83
N THR A 134 8.02 -6.05 -3.42
CA THR A 134 9.13 -6.55 -4.26
C THR A 134 8.64 -6.87 -5.66
N GLY A 135 9.39 -6.39 -6.67
CA GLY A 135 9.11 -6.65 -8.07
C GLY A 135 9.48 -8.07 -8.54
N PRO A 136 9.22 -8.39 -9.81
CA PRO A 136 9.00 -7.42 -10.89
C PRO A 136 7.55 -6.93 -11.03
N GLY A 137 7.40 -5.74 -11.60
CA GLY A 137 6.10 -5.18 -11.99
C GLY A 137 5.85 -3.79 -11.43
N THR A 138 4.69 -3.23 -11.75
CA THR A 138 4.26 -1.91 -11.27
C THR A 138 3.36 -2.06 -10.05
N VAL A 139 3.64 -1.25 -9.02
CA VAL A 139 2.75 -1.02 -7.87
C VAL A 139 2.30 0.44 -7.88
N PHE A 140 1.07 0.68 -7.44
CA PHE A 140 0.51 2.00 -7.24
C PHE A 140 0.24 2.21 -5.77
N LEU A 141 0.69 3.36 -5.26
CA LEU A 141 0.52 3.74 -3.85
C LEU A 141 -0.38 4.97 -3.74
N ASP A 142 -1.42 4.92 -2.92
CA ASP A 142 -2.31 6.05 -2.60
C ASP A 142 -1.77 6.77 -1.34
N LEU A 143 -1.23 7.98 -1.53
CA LEU A 143 -0.66 8.80 -0.46
C LEU A 143 -1.56 10.00 -0.20
N SER A 144 -2.19 10.04 0.97
CA SER A 144 -2.97 11.20 1.41
C SER A 144 -2.10 12.44 1.62
N GLY A 145 -2.59 13.58 1.16
CA GLY A 145 -1.90 14.87 1.22
C GLY A 145 -0.89 15.09 0.08
N GLU A 146 -0.05 16.11 0.24
CA GLU A 146 1.04 16.39 -0.70
C GLU A 146 2.28 15.56 -0.34
N VAL A 147 2.90 14.95 -1.36
CA VAL A 147 4.10 14.14 -1.16
C VAL A 147 5.32 15.04 -1.09
N VAL A 148 6.09 14.89 -0.01
CA VAL A 148 7.40 15.54 0.17
C VAL A 148 8.49 14.48 0.18
N GLU A 149 9.33 14.50 -0.85
CA GLU A 149 10.49 13.61 -0.93
C GLU A 149 11.66 14.15 -0.08
N LYS A 150 12.33 13.24 0.64
CA LYS A 150 13.52 13.53 1.43
C LYS A 150 14.58 12.46 1.19
N THR A 151 15.73 12.88 0.67
CA THR A 151 16.92 12.03 0.57
C THR A 151 17.75 12.19 1.84
N LEU A 152 18.07 11.07 2.50
CA LEU A 152 18.90 11.07 3.71
C LEU A 152 20.34 10.69 3.35
N ALA A 153 21.30 11.45 3.84
CA ALA A 153 22.71 11.06 3.80
C ALA A 153 22.98 9.86 4.72
N SER A 154 24.13 9.20 4.52
CA SER A 154 24.54 8.09 5.39
C SER A 154 24.57 8.54 6.85
N ARG A 155 23.86 7.81 7.72
CA ARG A 155 23.70 8.07 9.17
C ARG A 155 22.90 9.33 9.53
N GLU A 156 22.37 10.06 8.56
CA GLU A 156 21.43 11.15 8.83
C GLU A 156 20.15 10.60 9.48
N LYS A 157 19.56 11.37 10.38
CA LYS A 157 18.33 11.01 11.07
C LYS A 157 17.32 12.13 10.91
N LEU A 158 16.12 11.77 10.49
CA LEU A 158 14.97 12.66 10.42
C LEU A 158 13.91 12.17 11.39
N LEU A 159 13.47 13.05 12.30
CA LEU A 159 12.34 12.76 13.17
C LEU A 159 11.06 13.09 12.42
N VAL A 160 10.24 12.07 12.18
CA VAL A 160 8.96 12.19 11.46
C VAL A 160 7.88 11.53 12.31
N HIS A 161 6.71 12.14 12.36
CA HIS A 161 5.55 11.49 12.95
C HIS A 161 5.19 10.24 12.12
N ALA A 162 5.02 9.07 12.76
CA ALA A 162 4.87 7.79 12.08
C ALA A 162 3.75 7.78 11.02
N GLY A 163 2.62 8.45 11.31
CA GLY A 163 1.49 8.57 10.37
C GLY A 163 1.78 9.35 9.08
N HIS A 164 2.89 10.10 9.01
CA HIS A 164 3.30 10.88 7.82
C HIS A 164 4.38 10.18 6.99
N ILE A 165 4.77 8.94 7.34
CA ILE A 165 5.65 8.14 6.51
C ILE A 165 4.81 7.48 5.42
N GLY A 166 5.04 7.83 4.15
CA GLY A 166 4.36 7.22 3.00
C GLY A 166 5.06 5.94 2.54
N MET A 167 6.21 6.12 1.91
CA MET A 167 7.10 5.05 1.46
C MET A 167 8.56 5.41 1.70
N GLN A 168 9.44 4.42 1.66
CA GLN A 168 10.88 4.58 1.79
C GLN A 168 11.65 3.48 1.06
N GLU A 169 12.93 3.72 0.81
CA GLU A 169 13.83 2.68 0.34
C GLU A 169 14.13 1.65 1.44
N PRO A 170 14.46 0.39 1.07
CA PRO A 170 14.88 -0.64 2.03
C PRO A 170 16.09 -0.29 2.89
N SER A 171 16.93 0.64 2.43
CA SER A 171 18.14 1.11 3.09
C SER A 171 17.84 2.03 4.29
N VAL A 172 16.63 2.61 4.35
CA VAL A 172 16.22 3.54 5.40
C VAL A 172 15.65 2.77 6.59
N GLY A 173 16.33 2.82 7.73
CA GLY A 173 15.85 2.21 8.98
C GLY A 173 14.76 3.06 9.64
N ILE A 174 13.72 2.39 10.16
CA ILE A 174 12.67 3.01 11.00
C ILE A 174 12.85 2.56 12.46
N ASP A 175 12.66 3.50 13.38
CA ASP A 175 12.58 3.25 14.83
C ASP A 175 11.44 4.09 15.42
N ILE A 176 10.34 3.43 15.80
CA ILE A 176 9.16 4.12 16.34
C ILE A 176 9.26 4.21 17.85
N ARG A 177 9.37 5.46 18.34
CA ARG A 177 9.48 5.77 19.76
C ARG A 177 8.30 6.63 20.20
N MET A 178 7.69 6.28 21.32
CA MET A 178 6.79 7.21 22.00
C MET A 178 7.59 8.38 22.57
N VAL A 179 7.17 9.61 22.23
CA VAL A 179 7.74 10.81 22.85
C VAL A 179 7.31 10.86 24.31
N ARG A 180 8.28 10.90 25.22
CA ARG A 180 8.02 10.90 26.67
C ARG A 180 7.35 12.22 27.10
N GLY A 181 6.27 12.12 27.86
CA GLY A 181 5.59 13.24 28.52
C GLY A 181 4.07 13.14 28.46
N PHE A 182 3.39 13.04 29.61
CA PHE A 182 1.93 12.87 29.71
C PHE A 182 1.15 13.96 28.94
N ARG A 183 1.62 15.21 28.95
CA ARG A 183 1.00 16.30 28.17
C ARG A 183 1.14 16.11 26.65
N ASN A 184 2.27 15.60 26.17
CA ASN A 184 2.46 15.36 24.73
C ASN A 184 1.61 14.17 24.25
N VAL A 185 1.47 13.13 25.06
CA VAL A 185 0.62 11.97 24.74
C VAL A 185 -0.88 12.33 24.79
N LEU A 186 -1.31 13.23 25.68
CA LEU A 186 -2.72 13.59 25.84
C LEU A 186 -3.19 14.72 24.90
N PHE A 187 -2.29 15.65 24.55
CA PHE A 187 -2.64 16.86 23.77
C PHE A 187 -1.91 16.98 22.42
N GLY A 188 -0.92 16.14 22.14
CA GLY A 188 -0.11 16.21 20.91
C GLY A 188 -0.61 15.34 19.75
N GLY A 189 -1.47 14.35 20.05
CA GLY A 189 -1.80 13.27 19.11
C GLY A 189 -0.74 12.19 19.09
#